data_AF-A0A661ZRC7-F1
#
_entry.id   AF-A0A661ZRC7-F1
#
_cell.length_a   1.000
_cell.length_b   1.000
_cell.length_c   1.000
_cell.angle_alpha   90.00
_cell.angle_beta   90.00
_cell.angle_gamma   90.00
#
_symmetry.space_group_name_H-M   'P 1'
#
loop_
_entity.id
_entity.type
_entity.pdbx_description
1 polymer ?
#
loop_
_entity_poly.entity_id
_entity_poly.type
_entity_poly.pdbx_seq_one_letter_code
_entity_poly.pdbx_strand_id
1 'polypeptide(L)'
;MDKIQNWYLNHCNLDWEHQNGIKIDTLDNPGWSVLVNLIDTEFENTKFILEIENGDSDWIKIKANDNLFMGVGDPSKLSTILEIFTLEFIENKFYQREEEEKEWMLQNTWCNQCNKADLGMSNPKEYSEKHKVLISGKCLKCGNEIISKVTNERTK
;
A
#
# COMPACT_ATOMS: atom_id res chain seq x y z
N MET A 1 6.63 8.89 5.70
CA MET A 1 7.93 8.90 5.01
C MET A 1 8.67 7.57 5.16
N ASP A 2 8.73 6.95 6.34
CA ASP A 2 9.48 5.69 6.53
C ASP A 2 8.98 4.52 5.66
N LYS A 3 7.69 4.50 5.32
CA LYS A 3 7.07 3.40 4.54
C LYS A 3 7.60 3.31 3.12
N ILE A 4 7.74 4.44 2.42
CA ILE A 4 8.28 4.43 1.04
C ILE A 4 9.76 4.08 1.03
N GLN A 5 10.52 4.48 2.05
CA GLN A 5 11.93 4.10 2.21
C GLN A 5 12.07 2.59 2.45
N ASN A 6 11.25 2.02 3.33
CA ASN A 6 11.22 0.57 3.58
C ASN A 6 10.77 -0.21 2.34
N TRP A 7 9.77 0.30 1.61
CA TRP A 7 9.34 -0.31 0.36
C TRP A 7 10.46 -0.31 -0.68
N TYR A 8 11.15 0.82 -0.87
CA TYR A 8 12.30 0.91 -1.77
C TYR A 8 13.41 -0.06 -1.36
N LEU A 9 13.78 -0.11 -0.08
CA LEU A 9 14.79 -1.04 0.45
C LEU A 9 14.45 -2.50 0.17
N ASN A 10 13.17 -2.87 0.28
CA ASN A 10 12.70 -4.23 0.00
C ASN A 10 12.79 -4.61 -1.49
N HIS A 11 12.86 -3.61 -2.39
CA HIS A 11 13.00 -3.82 -3.83
C HIS A 11 14.44 -3.69 -4.32
N CYS A 12 15.38 -3.25 -3.48
CA CYS A 12 16.81 -3.34 -3.79
C CYS A 12 17.27 -4.80 -3.76
N ASN A 13 17.24 -5.46 -4.91
CA ASN A 13 17.46 -6.90 -5.07
C ASN A 13 18.62 -7.23 -6.02
N LEU A 14 19.54 -6.28 -6.27
CA LEU A 14 20.69 -6.36 -7.19
C LEU A 14 20.34 -6.21 -8.68
N ASP A 15 19.07 -5.97 -9.02
CA ASP A 15 18.63 -5.79 -10.40
C ASP A 15 17.70 -4.58 -10.53
N TRP A 16 16.64 -4.54 -9.72
CA TRP A 16 15.62 -3.51 -9.81
C TRP A 16 16.19 -2.11 -9.59
N GLU A 17 17.10 -1.91 -8.63
CA GLU A 17 17.66 -0.59 -8.33
C GLU A 17 18.55 0.00 -9.44
N HIS A 18 19.00 -0.83 -10.40
CA HIS A 18 19.85 -0.38 -11.49
C HIS A 18 19.07 0.24 -12.65
N GLN A 19 17.80 -0.15 -12.81
CA GLN A 19 16.97 0.25 -13.96
C GLN A 19 15.64 0.89 -13.55
N ASN A 20 15.21 0.66 -12.32
CA ASN A 20 13.95 1.15 -11.75
C ASN A 20 14.21 2.01 -10.51
N GLY A 21 13.16 2.69 -10.04
CA GLY A 21 13.28 3.59 -8.90
C GLY A 21 12.14 4.58 -8.78
N ILE A 22 12.37 5.55 -7.91
CA ILE A 22 11.47 6.67 -7.65
C ILE A 22 12.14 7.93 -8.17
N LYS A 23 11.48 8.66 -9.08
CA LYS A 23 11.93 9.96 -9.57
C LYS A 23 11.00 11.04 -9.03
N ILE A 24 11.58 12.05 -8.39
CA ILE A 24 10.88 13.28 -7.97
C ILE A 24 11.49 14.43 -8.77
N ASP A 25 10.65 15.19 -9.45
CA ASP A 25 11.06 16.30 -10.31
C ASP A 25 10.10 17.48 -10.16
N THR A 26 10.49 18.65 -10.64
CA THR A 26 9.60 19.80 -10.78
C THR A 26 8.95 19.82 -12.16
N LEU A 27 7.79 20.47 -12.28
CA LEU A 27 7.15 20.70 -13.57
C LEU A 27 7.55 22.07 -14.18
N ASP A 28 7.26 22.27 -15.47
CA ASP A 28 7.48 23.55 -16.16
C ASP A 28 6.57 24.67 -15.62
N ASN A 29 5.41 24.28 -15.07
CA ASN A 29 4.59 25.11 -14.18
C ASN A 29 4.92 24.78 -12.71
N PRO A 30 4.78 25.71 -11.75
CA PRO A 30 5.08 25.41 -10.35
C PRO A 30 4.34 24.15 -9.88
N GLY A 31 5.08 23.13 -9.48
CA GLY A 31 4.50 21.85 -9.10
C GLY A 31 5.53 20.72 -9.03
N TRP A 32 5.05 19.56 -8.62
CA TRP A 32 5.84 18.35 -8.44
C TRP A 32 5.38 17.25 -9.40
N SER A 33 6.33 16.46 -9.84
CA SER A 33 6.12 15.16 -10.49
C SER A 33 6.79 14.07 -9.67
N VAL A 34 6.05 13.01 -9.39
CA VAL A 34 6.57 11.79 -8.75
C VAL A 34 6.26 10.62 -9.67
N LEU A 35 7.30 9.90 -10.06
CA LEU A 35 7.23 8.68 -10.84
C LEU A 35 7.76 7.53 -10.01
N VAL A 36 7.03 6.42 -9.95
CA VAL A 36 7.48 5.17 -9.32
C VAL A 36 7.35 4.06 -10.35
N ASN A 37 8.47 3.45 -10.74
CA ASN A 37 8.44 2.26 -11.58
C ASN A 37 7.80 1.10 -10.80
N LEU A 38 6.85 0.42 -11.42
CA LEU A 38 6.12 -0.72 -10.84
C LEU A 38 6.54 -2.06 -11.47
N ILE A 39 7.41 -2.04 -12.49
CA ILE A 39 7.97 -3.24 -13.12
C ILE A 39 8.62 -4.12 -12.06
N ASP A 40 8.37 -5.43 -12.11
CA ASP A 40 8.91 -6.43 -11.19
C ASP A 40 8.62 -6.13 -9.70
N THR A 41 7.56 -5.35 -9.43
CA THR A 41 7.02 -5.11 -8.09
C THR A 41 5.65 -5.77 -7.95
N GLU A 42 5.17 -5.94 -6.72
CA GLU A 42 3.80 -6.43 -6.47
C GLU A 42 2.68 -5.55 -7.09
N PHE A 43 3.01 -4.36 -7.58
CA PHE A 43 2.06 -3.40 -8.13
C PHE A 43 2.03 -3.37 -9.66
N GLU A 44 2.82 -4.21 -10.33
CA GLU A 44 2.78 -4.33 -11.77
C GLU A 44 1.35 -4.66 -12.24
N ASN A 45 0.90 -4.01 -13.32
CA ASN A 45 -0.44 -4.08 -13.89
C ASN A 45 -1.57 -3.49 -13.03
N THR A 46 -1.26 -2.81 -11.92
CA THR A 46 -2.26 -2.12 -11.09
C THR A 46 -2.81 -0.89 -11.81
N LYS A 47 -4.13 -0.75 -11.83
CA LYS A 47 -4.82 0.43 -12.36
C LYS A 47 -5.34 1.30 -11.23
N PHE A 48 -4.95 2.56 -11.22
CA PHE A 48 -5.41 3.55 -10.26
C PHE A 48 -5.54 4.91 -10.92
N ILE A 49 -6.60 5.65 -10.62
CA ILE A 49 -6.82 7.01 -11.13
C ILE A 49 -7.42 7.86 -10.02
N LEU A 50 -6.83 9.03 -9.77
CA LEU A 50 -7.36 10.07 -8.90
C LEU A 50 -7.09 11.44 -9.52
N GLU A 51 -8.09 12.31 -9.54
CA GLU A 51 -7.98 13.66 -10.11
C GLU A 51 -8.81 14.63 -9.27
N ILE A 52 -8.14 15.64 -8.70
CA ILE A 52 -8.74 16.71 -7.89
C ILE A 52 -8.22 18.03 -8.46
N GLU A 53 -9.13 18.96 -8.77
CA GLU A 53 -8.81 20.24 -9.38
C GLU A 53 -9.69 21.33 -8.78
N ASN A 54 -9.13 22.14 -7.89
CA ASN A 54 -9.78 23.27 -7.22
C ASN A 54 -9.10 24.59 -7.62
N GLY A 55 -8.82 24.74 -8.91
CA GLY A 55 -8.09 25.87 -9.48
C GLY A 55 -6.57 25.70 -9.48
N ASP A 56 -5.88 26.73 -9.93
CA ASP A 56 -4.45 26.65 -10.32
C ASP A 56 -3.49 26.41 -9.13
N SER A 57 -3.95 26.65 -7.90
CA SER A 57 -3.14 26.52 -6.68
C SER A 57 -3.53 25.35 -5.77
N ASP A 58 -4.50 24.52 -6.17
CA ASP A 58 -4.93 23.34 -5.43
C ASP A 58 -5.37 22.25 -6.41
N TRP A 59 -4.42 21.47 -6.91
CA TRP A 59 -4.70 20.41 -7.86
C TRP A 59 -3.71 19.25 -7.73
N ILE A 60 -4.21 18.04 -7.97
CA ILE A 60 -3.44 16.81 -7.95
C ILE A 60 -4.05 15.81 -8.93
N LYS A 61 -3.19 15.17 -9.73
CA LYS A 61 -3.56 14.10 -10.66
C LYS A 61 -2.65 12.92 -10.44
N ILE A 62 -3.22 11.74 -10.24
CA ILE A 62 -2.51 10.49 -10.04
C ILE A 62 -3.06 9.45 -11.00
N LYS A 63 -2.16 8.76 -11.67
CA LYS A 63 -2.46 7.63 -12.55
C LYS A 63 -1.46 6.53 -12.30
N ALA A 64 -1.92 5.29 -12.21
CA ALA A 64 -1.12 4.11 -12.39
C ALA A 64 -1.67 3.30 -13.55
N ASN A 65 -0.81 3.02 -14.53
CA ASN A 65 -1.13 2.16 -15.66
C ASN A 65 0.03 1.23 -15.93
N ASP A 66 -0.27 -0.06 -16.05
CA ASP A 66 0.67 -1.13 -16.35
C ASP A 66 1.88 -1.09 -15.40
N ASN A 67 2.92 -0.35 -15.74
CA ASN A 67 4.23 -0.43 -15.13
C ASN A 67 4.68 0.86 -14.42
N LEU A 68 3.83 1.89 -14.38
CA LEU A 68 4.23 3.20 -13.86
C LEU A 68 3.12 3.81 -12.99
N PHE A 69 3.49 4.23 -11.79
CA PHE A 69 2.73 5.21 -11.02
C PHE A 69 3.25 6.60 -11.33
N MET A 70 2.34 7.52 -11.65
CA MET A 70 2.61 8.92 -11.92
C MET A 70 1.68 9.80 -11.08
N GLY A 71 2.24 10.58 -10.17
CA GLY A 71 1.54 11.64 -9.46
C GLY A 71 2.10 13.00 -9.83
N VAL A 72 1.22 13.95 -10.13
CA VAL A 72 1.55 15.35 -10.39
C VAL A 72 0.64 16.26 -9.57
N GLY A 73 1.14 17.40 -9.14
CA GLY A 73 0.35 18.34 -8.36
C GLY A 73 1.01 19.69 -8.19
N ASP A 74 0.27 20.63 -7.64
CA ASP A 74 0.78 21.97 -7.31
C ASP A 74 1.95 21.91 -6.29
N PRO A 75 2.64 23.04 -6.02
CA PRO A 75 3.85 23.06 -5.17
C PRO A 75 3.66 22.50 -3.75
N SER A 76 2.42 22.41 -3.25
CA SER A 76 2.12 21.86 -1.92
C SER A 76 1.91 20.34 -1.91
N LYS A 77 1.79 19.68 -3.07
CA LYS A 77 1.29 18.29 -3.17
C LYS A 77 2.32 17.19 -3.09
N LEU A 78 3.63 17.51 -2.96
CA LEU A 78 4.65 16.47 -2.89
C LEU A 78 4.37 15.42 -1.80
N SER A 79 4.07 15.85 -0.57
CA SER A 79 3.74 14.93 0.53
C SER A 79 2.47 14.14 0.22
N THR A 80 1.44 14.80 -0.28
CA THR A 80 0.16 14.16 -0.62
C THR A 80 0.32 13.07 -1.67
N ILE A 81 1.13 13.30 -2.71
CA ILE A 81 1.39 12.29 -3.74
C ILE A 81 2.07 11.05 -3.13
N LEU A 82 3.09 11.25 -2.29
CA LEU A 82 3.81 10.15 -1.62
C LEU A 82 2.94 9.40 -0.60
N GLU A 83 2.07 10.12 0.10
CA GLU A 83 1.08 9.55 1.02
C GLU A 83 0.08 8.68 0.27
N ILE A 84 -0.44 9.14 -0.88
CA ILE A 84 -1.36 8.35 -1.69
C ILE A 84 -0.68 7.08 -2.21
N PHE A 85 0.54 7.17 -2.73
CA PHE A 85 1.29 5.96 -3.12
C PHE A 85 1.41 4.99 -1.94
N THR A 86 1.75 5.50 -0.76
CA THR A 86 1.89 4.67 0.45
C THR A 86 0.58 4.02 0.87
N LEU A 87 -0.52 4.76 0.89
CA LEU A 87 -1.82 4.25 1.31
C LEU A 87 -2.40 3.25 0.31
N GLU A 88 -2.38 3.60 -0.98
CA GLU A 88 -3.08 2.86 -2.02
C GLU A 88 -2.28 1.68 -2.59
N PHE A 89 -0.95 1.74 -2.52
CA PHE A 89 -0.08 0.68 -3.04
C PHE A 89 0.53 -0.10 -1.88
N ILE A 90 1.24 0.57 -0.96
CA ILE A 90 1.99 -0.13 0.09
C ILE A 90 1.08 -0.72 1.18
N GLU A 91 0.09 0.03 1.66
CA GLU A 91 -0.78 -0.39 2.76
C GLU A 91 -2.04 -1.15 2.30
N ASN A 92 -2.45 -0.96 1.04
CA ASN A 92 -3.66 -1.56 0.49
C ASN A 92 -3.50 -3.03 0.07
N LYS A 93 -2.34 -3.67 0.32
CA LYS A 93 -2.06 -5.07 -0.07
C LYS A 93 -3.14 -6.05 0.36
N PHE A 94 -3.68 -5.85 1.56
CA PHE A 94 -4.78 -6.66 2.06
C PHE A 94 -6.01 -6.62 1.13
N TYR A 95 -6.35 -5.45 0.61
CA TYR A 95 -7.57 -5.24 -0.17
C TYR A 95 -7.45 -5.67 -1.64
N GLN A 96 -6.23 -5.94 -2.10
CA GLN A 96 -5.96 -6.53 -3.42
C GLN A 96 -6.19 -8.05 -3.44
N ARG A 97 -6.42 -8.69 -2.29
CA ARG A 97 -6.80 -10.10 -2.21
C ARG A 97 -8.21 -10.36 -2.70
N GLU A 98 -8.46 -11.61 -3.11
CA GLU A 98 -9.79 -12.11 -3.46
C GLU A 98 -10.78 -11.91 -2.31
N GLU A 99 -12.04 -11.63 -2.62
CA GLU A 99 -13.07 -11.28 -1.62
C GLU A 99 -13.23 -12.35 -0.54
N GLU A 100 -13.27 -13.62 -0.94
CA GLU A 100 -13.37 -14.75 -0.02
C GLU A 100 -12.18 -14.82 0.95
N GLU A 101 -10.98 -14.50 0.46
CA GLU A 101 -9.78 -14.51 1.28
C GLU A 101 -9.79 -13.35 2.28
N LYS A 102 -10.21 -12.17 1.83
CA LYS A 102 -10.40 -11.00 2.70
C LYS A 102 -11.42 -11.29 3.80
N GLU A 103 -12.59 -11.79 3.46
CA GLU A 103 -13.63 -12.14 4.43
C GLU A 103 -13.11 -13.15 5.45
N TRP A 104 -12.43 -14.20 4.98
CA TRP A 104 -11.86 -15.20 5.86
C TRP A 104 -10.87 -14.58 6.85
N MET A 105 -9.94 -13.75 6.38
CA MET A 105 -8.95 -13.08 7.24
C MET A 105 -9.58 -12.07 8.20
N LEU A 106 -10.66 -11.39 7.81
CA LEU A 106 -11.37 -10.42 8.63
C LEU A 106 -12.23 -11.05 9.71
N GLN A 107 -12.64 -12.31 9.56
CA GLN A 107 -13.52 -13.01 10.51
C GLN A 107 -12.72 -13.97 11.41
N ASN A 108 -11.82 -14.77 10.85
CA ASN A 108 -11.12 -15.87 11.52
C ASN A 108 -9.84 -15.37 12.20
N THR A 109 -10.01 -14.58 13.27
CA THR A 109 -8.89 -13.95 13.98
C THR A 109 -8.84 -14.32 15.45
N TRP A 110 -7.63 -14.48 15.99
CA TRP A 110 -7.39 -14.76 17.40
C TRP A 110 -7.00 -13.48 18.15
N CYS A 111 -7.64 -13.22 19.30
CA CYS A 111 -7.26 -12.13 20.18
C CYS A 111 -6.83 -12.65 21.55
N ASN A 112 -5.56 -12.45 21.90
CA ASN A 112 -5.01 -12.83 23.22
C ASN A 112 -5.70 -12.11 24.39
N GLN A 113 -6.20 -10.89 24.18
CA GLN A 113 -6.82 -10.08 25.22
C GLN A 113 -8.27 -10.49 25.49
N CYS A 114 -9.00 -10.91 24.46
CA CYS A 114 -10.32 -11.51 24.62
C CYS A 114 -10.27 -13.02 24.91
N ASN A 115 -9.10 -13.64 24.71
CA ASN A 115 -8.86 -15.08 24.78
C ASN A 115 -9.90 -15.89 23.98
N LYS A 116 -10.17 -15.46 22.75
CA LYS A 116 -11.19 -16.09 21.88
C LYS A 116 -10.78 -15.97 20.40
N ALA A 117 -11.16 -16.99 19.62
CA ALA A 117 -11.09 -17.01 18.16
C ALA A 117 -12.33 -16.34 17.52
N ASP A 118 -12.26 -16.15 16.21
CA ASP A 118 -13.36 -15.76 15.32
C ASP A 118 -14.05 -14.46 15.74
N LEU A 119 -13.28 -13.53 16.31
CA LEU A 119 -13.80 -12.22 16.74
C LEU A 119 -13.80 -11.19 15.61
N GLY A 120 -13.03 -11.45 14.57
CA GLY A 120 -12.73 -10.56 13.48
C GLY A 120 -11.86 -9.33 13.81
N MET A 121 -11.41 -8.66 12.75
CA MET A 121 -10.60 -7.44 12.82
C MET A 121 -11.20 -6.27 12.02
N SER A 122 -10.78 -5.07 12.42
CA SER A 122 -10.95 -3.82 11.67
C SER A 122 -9.59 -3.24 11.33
N ASN A 123 -9.54 -2.38 10.31
CA ASN A 123 -8.33 -1.70 9.83
C ASN A 123 -7.18 -2.69 9.52
N PRO A 124 -7.42 -3.70 8.65
CA PRO A 124 -6.41 -4.68 8.28
C PRO A 124 -5.22 -4.00 7.58
N LYS A 125 -4.02 -4.46 7.91
CA LYS A 125 -2.78 -4.06 7.25
C LYS A 125 -1.92 -5.30 7.04
N GLU A 126 -1.57 -5.53 5.80
CA GLU A 126 -0.72 -6.65 5.41
C GLU A 126 0.72 -6.19 5.21
N TYR A 127 1.68 -6.98 5.68
CA TYR A 127 3.11 -6.73 5.51
C TYR A 127 3.92 -8.03 5.53
N SER A 128 5.14 -7.96 4.99
CA SER A 128 6.07 -9.08 4.94
C SER A 128 7.14 -8.94 6.01
N GLU A 129 7.34 -9.97 6.84
CA GLU A 129 8.41 -10.04 7.83
C GLU A 129 9.09 -11.41 7.80
N LYS A 130 10.42 -11.46 7.67
CA LYS A 130 11.22 -12.71 7.69
C LYS A 130 10.66 -13.81 6.79
N HIS A 131 10.28 -13.46 5.55
CA HIS A 131 9.65 -14.36 4.56
C HIS A 131 8.26 -14.90 4.96
N LYS A 132 7.58 -14.26 5.91
CA LYS A 132 6.19 -14.56 6.28
C LYS A 132 5.31 -13.36 5.97
N VAL A 133 4.12 -13.61 5.44
CA VAL A 133 3.10 -12.58 5.30
C VAL A 133 2.29 -12.53 6.59
N LEU A 134 2.19 -11.34 7.16
CA LEU A 134 1.44 -11.05 8.38
C LEU A 134 0.33 -10.05 8.07
N ILE A 135 -0.78 -10.19 8.78
CA ILE A 135 -1.87 -9.23 8.79
C ILE A 135 -2.09 -8.73 10.21
N SER A 136 -1.97 -7.41 10.42
CA SER A 136 -2.32 -6.74 11.67
C SER A 136 -3.65 -6.02 11.55
N GLY A 137 -4.37 -5.87 12.66
CA GLY A 137 -5.55 -5.02 12.73
C GLY A 137 -6.02 -4.84 14.18
N LYS A 138 -7.21 -4.27 14.36
CA LYS A 138 -7.83 -4.12 15.68
C LYS A 138 -8.95 -5.13 15.87
N CYS A 139 -8.92 -5.87 16.97
CA CYS A 139 -10.01 -6.79 17.34
C CYS A 139 -11.35 -6.06 17.42
N LEU A 140 -12.38 -6.58 16.75
CA LEU A 140 -13.72 -5.94 16.75
C LEU A 140 -14.38 -5.89 18.15
N LYS A 141 -13.97 -6.78 19.06
CA LYS A 141 -14.55 -6.84 20.41
C LYS A 141 -13.90 -5.88 21.41
N CYS A 142 -12.57 -5.82 21.46
CA CYS A 142 -11.84 -5.05 22.48
C CYS A 142 -10.99 -3.90 21.94
N GLY A 143 -10.85 -3.78 20.62
CA GLY A 143 -10.04 -2.74 19.98
C GLY A 143 -8.52 -2.92 20.08
N ASN A 144 -8.03 -3.93 20.80
CA ASN A 144 -6.60 -4.22 20.88
C ASN A 144 -6.04 -4.69 19.54
N GLU A 145 -4.76 -4.38 19.34
CA GLU A 145 -4.00 -4.84 18.18
C GLU A 145 -3.85 -6.36 18.19
N ILE A 146 -4.14 -6.98 17.06
CA ILE A 146 -3.99 -8.40 16.80
C ILE A 146 -3.17 -8.59 15.53
N ILE A 147 -2.38 -9.66 15.51
CA ILE A 147 -1.52 -10.03 14.38
C ILE A 147 -1.78 -11.49 14.06
N SER A 148 -2.13 -11.77 12.81
CA SER A 148 -2.29 -13.13 12.29
C SER A 148 -1.25 -13.39 11.21
N LYS A 149 -0.74 -14.62 11.15
CA LYS A 149 0.09 -15.07 10.04
C LYS A 149 -0.83 -15.54 8.91
N VAL A 150 -0.61 -15.05 7.70
CA VAL A 150 -1.27 -15.57 6.51
C VAL A 150 -0.64 -16.91 6.16
N THR A 151 -1.47 -17.95 6.04
CA THR A 151 -1.05 -19.29 5.62
C THR A 151 -1.77 -19.67 4.33
N ASN A 152 -1.03 -20.10 3.31
CA ASN A 152 -1.60 -20.61 2.05
C ASN A 152 -2.23 -22.00 2.19
N GLU A 153 -2.42 -22.48 3.42
CA GLU A 153 -3.10 -23.74 3.69
C GLU A 153 -4.60 -23.51 3.51
N ARG A 154 -5.06 -23.59 2.25
CA ARG A 154 -6.39 -24.13 1.99
C ARG A 154 -6.37 -25.56 2.52
N THR A 155 -6.65 -25.74 3.81
CA THR A 155 -6.92 -27.05 4.39
C THR A 155 -8.03 -27.67 3.55
N LYS A 156 -7.62 -28.59 2.68
CA LYS A 156 -8.51 -29.53 2.00
C LYS A 156 -9.14 -30.46 3.04
#